data_AF-T1BDG8-F1
#
_entry.id   AF-T1BDG8-F1
#
_cell.length_a   1.000
_cell.length_b   1.000
_cell.length_c   1.000
_cell.angle_alpha   90.00
_cell.angle_beta   90.00
_cell.angle_gamma   90.00
#
_symmetry.space_group_name_H-M   'P 1'
#
loop_
_entity.id
_entity.type
_entity.pdbx_description
1 polymer ?
#
loop_
_entity_poly.entity_id
_entity_poly.type
_entity_poly.pdbx_seq_one_letter_code
_entity_poly.pdbx_strand_id
1 'polypeptide(L)'
;MPGGATDFDVPAYGRFLQQEPDARQITLDAWYAELAPIESAIHFYLKLLRESATFKDRIAPNGGLEEDLTPLASMSLIRIAVDPGCAYFPEVSANRHRLFIRFLAQPNPASVPLRSKLPSTG
;
A
#
# COMPACT_ATOMS: atom_id res chain seq x y z
N MET A 1 25.47 9.19 -1.37
CA MET A 1 25.58 10.63 -1.05
C MET A 1 24.19 11.20 -0.84
N PRO A 2 23.95 12.04 0.18
CA PRO A 2 22.74 12.85 0.24
C PRO A 2 22.89 14.06 -0.67
N GLY A 3 21.89 14.29 -1.55
CA GLY A 3 21.51 15.64 -1.95
C GLY A 3 21.90 16.19 -3.32
N GLY A 4 22.50 15.42 -4.24
CA GLY A 4 22.63 15.91 -5.62
C GLY A 4 23.47 15.00 -6.50
N ALA A 5 22.83 14.36 -7.48
CA ALA A 5 23.56 13.93 -8.67
C ALA A 5 23.74 15.19 -9.54
N THR A 6 24.73 16.00 -9.20
CA THR A 6 25.11 17.15 -10.02
C THR A 6 25.72 16.63 -11.33
N ASP A 7 25.58 17.37 -12.44
CA ASP A 7 26.05 16.94 -13.78
C ASP A 7 27.55 16.56 -13.82
N PHE A 8 28.34 17.10 -12.88
CA PHE A 8 29.74 16.78 -12.68
C PHE A 8 29.98 15.40 -12.05
N ASP A 9 29.10 14.95 -11.15
CA ASP A 9 29.26 13.69 -10.42
C ASP A 9 28.81 12.49 -11.25
N VAL A 10 27.91 12.71 -12.22
CA VAL A 10 27.36 11.66 -13.08
C VAL A 10 27.26 12.13 -14.54
N PRO A 11 28.40 12.33 -15.23
CA PRO A 11 28.42 12.88 -16.60
C PRO A 11 27.66 12.02 -17.62
N ALA A 12 27.56 10.70 -17.38
CA ALA A 12 26.76 9.80 -18.20
C ALA A 12 25.24 10.10 -18.09
N TYR A 13 24.78 10.49 -16.91
CA TYR A 13 23.39 10.89 -16.67
C TYR A 13 23.08 12.23 -17.32
N GLY A 14 23.98 13.22 -17.20
CA GLY A 14 23.85 14.51 -17.89
C GLY A 14 23.74 14.34 -19.40
N ARG A 15 24.61 13.51 -20.00
CA ARG A 15 24.53 13.18 -21.42
C ARG A 15 23.20 12.51 -21.78
N PHE A 16 22.73 11.56 -20.99
CA PHE A 16 21.44 10.91 -21.22
C PHE A 16 20.28 11.91 -21.21
N LEU A 17 20.27 12.85 -20.25
CA LEU A 17 19.24 13.89 -20.17
C LEU A 17 19.24 14.84 -21.38
N GLN A 18 20.39 15.07 -22.01
CA GLN A 18 20.53 15.91 -23.21
C GLN A 18 20.08 15.22 -24.52
N GLN A 19 19.74 13.93 -24.50
CA GLN A 19 19.24 13.24 -25.69
C GLN A 19 17.79 13.65 -26.02
N GLU A 20 17.43 13.53 -27.30
CA GLU A 20 16.05 13.71 -27.77
C GLU A 20 15.07 12.79 -27.00
N PRO A 21 13.82 13.24 -26.76
CA PRO A 21 12.82 12.48 -26.00
C PRO A 21 12.67 11.02 -26.42
N ASP A 22 12.62 10.75 -27.72
CA ASP A 22 12.45 9.40 -28.27
C ASP A 22 13.64 8.49 -27.94
N ALA A 23 14.87 9.02 -28.03
CA ALA A 23 16.08 8.26 -27.68
C ALA A 23 16.16 7.95 -26.18
N ARG A 24 15.68 8.87 -25.33
CA ARG A 24 15.58 8.62 -23.90
C ARG A 24 14.54 7.55 -23.59
N GLN A 25 13.38 7.61 -24.25
CA GLN A 25 12.31 6.63 -24.06
C GLN A 25 12.77 5.21 -24.44
N ILE A 26 13.43 5.03 -25.59
CA ILE A 26 13.98 3.73 -26.01
C ILE A 26 14.94 3.16 -24.94
N THR A 27 15.78 4.02 -24.36
CA THR A 27 16.74 3.59 -23.34
C THR A 27 16.03 3.19 -22.04
N LEU A 28 15.03 3.96 -21.61
CA LEU A 28 14.21 3.64 -20.44
C LEU A 28 13.43 2.34 -20.64
N ASP A 29 12.85 2.14 -21.83
CA ASP A 29 12.10 0.93 -22.17
C ASP A 29 13.02 -0.29 -22.15
N ALA A 30 14.25 -0.17 -22.64
CA ALA A 30 15.25 -1.24 -22.57
C ALA A 30 15.61 -1.60 -21.11
N TRP A 31 15.86 -0.60 -20.24
CA TRP A 31 16.11 -0.85 -18.83
C TRP A 31 14.89 -1.46 -18.12
N TYR A 32 13.69 -1.02 -18.49
CA TYR A 32 12.45 -1.57 -17.94
C TYR A 32 12.22 -3.02 -18.40
N ALA A 33 12.54 -3.35 -19.65
CA ALA A 33 12.39 -4.69 -20.20
C ALA A 33 13.19 -5.75 -19.43
N GLU A 34 14.33 -5.37 -18.84
CA GLU A 34 15.10 -6.27 -17.96
C GLU A 34 14.36 -6.62 -16.66
N LEU A 35 13.46 -5.74 -16.20
CA LEU A 35 12.64 -5.94 -15.00
C LEU A 35 11.32 -6.66 -15.27
N ALA A 36 10.90 -6.77 -16.54
CA ALA A 36 9.62 -7.36 -16.93
C ALA A 36 9.36 -8.78 -16.38
N PRO A 37 10.36 -9.69 -16.28
CA PRO A 37 10.15 -11.01 -15.67
C PRO A 37 9.83 -10.93 -14.17
N ILE A 38 10.47 -10.01 -13.46
CA ILE A 38 10.28 -9.80 -12.02
C ILE A 38 8.91 -9.17 -11.78
N GLU A 39 8.55 -8.15 -12.56
CA GLU A 39 7.23 -7.54 -12.55
C GLU A 39 6.14 -8.61 -12.74
N SER A 40 6.27 -9.43 -13.79
CA SER A 40 5.30 -10.48 -14.10
C SER A 40 5.15 -11.50 -12.95
N ALA A 41 6.27 -11.91 -12.35
CA ALA A 41 6.27 -12.83 -11.22
C ALA A 41 5.59 -12.23 -9.97
N ILE A 42 5.88 -10.96 -9.65
CA ILE A 42 5.27 -10.24 -8.52
C ILE A 42 3.77 -10.08 -8.76
N HIS A 43 3.35 -9.65 -9.95
CA HIS A 43 1.94 -9.50 -10.29
C HIS A 43 1.18 -10.83 -10.19
N PHE A 44 1.76 -11.91 -10.70
CA PHE A 44 1.18 -13.24 -10.61
C PHE A 44 1.05 -13.72 -9.16
N TYR A 45 2.12 -13.60 -8.37
CA TYR A 45 2.10 -13.97 -6.95
C TYR A 45 1.07 -13.17 -6.15
N LEU A 46 1.03 -11.85 -6.32
CA LEU A 46 0.05 -10.99 -5.66
C LEU A 46 -1.38 -11.27 -6.13
N LYS A 47 -1.58 -11.66 -7.39
CA LYS A 47 -2.89 -12.11 -7.89
C LYS A 47 -3.35 -13.37 -7.14
N LEU A 48 -2.50 -14.39 -7.08
CA LEU A 48 -2.80 -15.63 -6.35
C LEU A 48 -3.11 -15.36 -4.87
N LEU A 49 -2.30 -14.54 -4.20
CA LEU A 49 -2.54 -14.17 -2.79
C LEU A 49 -3.86 -13.41 -2.58
N ARG A 50 -4.25 -12.54 -3.52
CA ARG A 50 -5.51 -11.80 -3.43
C ARG A 50 -6.72 -12.70 -3.69
N GLU A 51 -6.57 -13.70 -4.55
CA GLU A 51 -7.62 -14.68 -4.90
C GLU A 51 -7.74 -15.83 -3.89
N SER A 52 -6.70 -16.10 -3.09
CA SER A 52 -6.70 -17.18 -2.10
C SER A 52 -7.59 -16.93 -0.87
N ALA A 53 -8.17 -15.74 -0.73
CA ALA A 53 -9.03 -15.38 0.39
C ALA A 53 -10.27 -14.62 -0.09
N THR A 54 -11.41 -14.91 0.53
CA THR A 54 -12.65 -14.18 0.32
C THR A 54 -12.81 -13.08 1.35
N PHE A 55 -13.47 -11.98 0.96
CA PHE A 55 -13.90 -10.97 1.91
C PHE A 55 -14.97 -11.56 2.83
N LYS A 56 -14.89 -11.21 4.11
CA LYS A 56 -15.90 -11.53 5.11
C LYS A 56 -16.40 -10.22 5.68
N ASP A 57 -17.71 -10.04 5.70
CA ASP A 57 -18.30 -8.87 6.32
C ASP A 57 -18.02 -8.88 7.82
N ARG A 58 -17.63 -7.71 8.33
CA ARG A 58 -17.32 -7.48 9.72
C ARG A 58 -17.87 -6.13 10.15
N ILE A 59 -18.38 -6.11 11.38
CA ILE A 59 -18.84 -4.89 12.03
C ILE A 59 -17.76 -4.50 13.04
N ALA A 60 -17.36 -3.24 13.03
CA ALA A 60 -16.42 -2.67 13.99
C ALA A 60 -17.19 -1.85 15.04
N PRO A 61 -17.76 -2.49 16.09
CA PRO A 61 -18.48 -1.76 17.13
C PRO A 61 -17.55 -0.74 17.79
N ASN A 62 -18.05 0.48 18.02
CA ASN A 62 -17.28 1.59 18.57
C ASN A 62 -15.99 1.93 17.79
N GLY A 63 -15.94 1.61 16.49
CA GLY A 63 -14.80 1.95 15.64
C GLY A 63 -13.59 1.03 15.79
N GLY A 64 -13.73 -0.13 16.42
CA GLY A 64 -12.64 -1.09 16.61
C GLY A 64 -13.05 -2.51 16.22
N LEU A 65 -12.08 -3.27 15.72
CA LEU A 65 -12.19 -4.71 15.47
C LEU A 65 -10.90 -5.39 15.94
N GLU A 66 -11.03 -6.46 16.72
CA GLU A 66 -9.93 -7.35 17.11
C GLU A 66 -10.28 -8.77 16.64
N GLU A 67 -9.36 -9.41 15.92
CA GLU A 67 -9.54 -10.75 15.37
C GLU A 67 -8.29 -11.60 15.65
N ASP A 68 -8.50 -12.83 16.10
CA ASP A 68 -7.43 -13.80 16.25
C ASP A 68 -7.04 -14.37 14.87
N LEU A 69 -5.75 -14.37 14.58
CA LEU A 69 -5.18 -14.93 13.37
C LEU A 69 -4.79 -16.38 13.65
N THR A 70 -5.40 -17.30 12.91
CA THR A 70 -5.10 -18.74 13.07
C THR A 70 -3.64 -19.01 12.70
N PRO A 71 -2.81 -19.57 13.61
CA PRO A 71 -1.36 -19.76 13.41
C PRO A 71 -0.97 -20.63 12.20
N LEU A 72 -1.91 -21.45 11.71
CA LEU A 72 -1.67 -22.41 10.63
C LEU A 72 -1.62 -21.76 9.24
N ALA A 73 -2.16 -20.54 9.10
CA ALA A 73 -2.08 -19.78 7.86
C ALA A 73 -0.92 -18.79 7.97
N SER A 74 0.11 -18.96 7.13
CA SER A 74 1.09 -17.90 6.90
C SER A 74 0.37 -16.70 6.26
N MET A 75 -0.08 -15.76 7.10
CA MET A 75 -0.72 -14.54 6.64
C MET A 75 0.33 -13.63 5.99
N SER A 76 0.35 -13.62 4.66
CA SER A 76 1.20 -12.74 3.86
C SER A 76 0.50 -11.43 3.45
N LEU A 77 -0.83 -11.40 3.45
CA LEU A 77 -1.62 -10.24 3.02
C LEU A 77 -2.95 -10.14 3.78
N ILE A 78 -3.26 -8.95 4.30
CA ILE A 78 -4.57 -8.59 4.85
C ILE A 78 -5.21 -7.56 3.93
N ARG A 79 -6.47 -7.80 3.54
CA ARG A 79 -7.25 -6.91 2.69
C ARG A 79 -8.45 -6.40 3.46
N ILE A 80 -8.58 -5.09 3.57
CA ILE A 80 -9.72 -4.42 4.20
C ILE A 80 -10.41 -3.60 3.13
N ALA A 81 -11.68 -3.90 2.88
CA ALA A 81 -12.53 -3.09 2.03
C ALA A 81 -13.39 -2.20 2.92
N VAL A 82 -13.44 -0.91 2.61
CA VAL A 82 -14.27 0.08 3.29
C VAL A 82 -15.07 0.80 2.21
N ASP A 83 -16.32 1.14 2.52
CA ASP A 83 -17.15 1.94 1.63
C ASP A 83 -16.44 3.26 1.29
N PRO A 84 -16.22 3.61 0.01
CA PRO A 84 -15.62 4.89 -0.37
C PRO A 84 -16.40 6.12 0.09
N GLY A 85 -17.70 5.99 0.40
CA GLY A 85 -18.51 7.06 1.00
C GLY A 85 -18.27 7.27 2.51
N CYS A 86 -17.48 6.40 3.14
CA CYS A 86 -17.20 6.44 4.56
C CYS A 86 -16.16 7.54 4.90
N ALA A 87 -16.46 8.39 5.88
CA ALA A 87 -15.53 9.40 6.38
C ALA A 87 -14.39 8.82 7.25
N TYR A 88 -14.37 7.49 7.42
CA TYR A 88 -13.43 6.78 8.28
C TYR A 88 -12.45 5.94 7.47
N PHE A 89 -11.18 5.94 7.86
CA PHE A 89 -10.14 5.06 7.31
C PHE A 89 -9.60 4.12 8.40
N PRO A 90 -9.11 2.93 8.02
CA PRO A 90 -8.58 1.97 8.97
C PRO A 90 -7.11 2.27 9.32
N GLU A 91 -6.84 2.40 10.60
CA GLU A 91 -5.52 2.19 11.21
C GLU A 91 -5.39 0.71 11.57
N VAL A 92 -4.35 0.05 11.07
CA VAL A 92 -4.14 -1.40 11.22
C VAL A 92 -2.87 -1.66 12.02
N SER A 93 -2.98 -2.50 13.05
CA SER A 93 -1.85 -3.03 13.80
C SER A 93 -2.03 -4.54 13.91
N ALA A 94 -1.00 -5.31 13.56
CA ALA A 94 -1.09 -6.77 13.60
C ALA A 94 0.18 -7.38 14.19
N ASN A 95 0.01 -8.51 14.86
CA ASN A 95 1.10 -9.42 15.23
C ASN A 95 0.79 -10.82 14.66
N ARG A 96 1.66 -11.80 14.92
CA ARG A 96 1.51 -13.17 14.38
C ARG A 96 0.24 -13.90 14.84
N HIS A 97 -0.45 -13.40 15.85
CA HIS A 97 -1.61 -14.04 16.46
C HIS A 97 -2.87 -13.19 16.43
N ARG A 98 -2.77 -11.87 16.23
CA ARG A 98 -3.90 -10.95 16.32
C ARG A 98 -3.80 -9.80 15.35
N LEU A 99 -4.98 -9.39 14.88
CA LEU A 99 -5.22 -8.23 14.07
C LEU A 99 -6.05 -7.23 14.88
N PHE A 100 -5.58 -5.99 14.96
CA PHE A 100 -6.27 -4.85 15.52
C PHE A 100 -6.54 -3.84 14.40
N ILE A 101 -7.81 -3.52 14.18
CA ILE A 101 -8.24 -2.49 13.23
C ILE A 101 -8.99 -1.41 14.01
N ARG A 102 -8.65 -0.15 13.76
CA ARG A 102 -9.33 1.00 14.32
C ARG A 102 -9.73 1.97 13.22
N PHE A 103 -10.96 2.49 13.29
CA PHE A 103 -11.50 3.41 12.31
C PHE A 103 -11.41 4.85 12.83
N LEU A 104 -10.68 5.68 12.09
CA LEU A 104 -10.40 7.07 12.41
C LEU A 104 -11.04 7.98 11.36
N ALA A 105 -11.56 9.13 11.77
CA ALA A 105 -11.98 10.21 10.88
C ALA A 105 -10.90 11.27 10.80
N GLN A 106 -10.62 11.77 9.60
CA GLN A 106 -9.71 12.90 9.40
C GLN A 106 -10.42 14.01 8.61
N PRO A 107 -11.19 14.88 9.30
CA PRO A 107 -11.87 15.99 8.65
C PRO A 107 -10.89 17.05 8.14
N ASN A 108 -9.67 17.12 8.71
CA ASN A 108 -8.61 18.01 8.26
C ASN A 108 -7.26 17.27 8.26
N PRO A 109 -6.54 17.19 7.12
CA PRO A 109 -5.26 16.49 7.02
C PRO A 109 -4.15 17.10 7.90
N ALA A 110 -4.26 18.38 8.27
CA ALA A 110 -3.33 19.06 9.18
C ALA A 110 -3.64 18.83 10.68
N SER A 111 -4.71 18.09 11.00
CA SER A 111 -5.15 17.84 12.37
C SER A 111 -5.00 16.37 12.78
N VAL A 112 -4.92 16.12 14.08
CA VAL A 112 -4.86 14.76 14.64
C VAL A 112 -6.15 14.00 14.26
N PRO A 113 -6.05 12.76 13.75
CA PRO A 113 -7.22 11.96 13.42
C PRO A 113 -8.14 11.77 14.64
N LEU A 114 -9.43 12.00 14.44
CA LEU A 114 -10.45 11.85 15.47
C LEU A 114 -10.96 10.41 15.48
N ARG A 115 -11.13 9.86 16.69
CA ARG A 115 -11.73 8.53 16.85
C ARG A 115 -13.18 8.56 16.40
N SER A 116 -13.61 7.52 15.70
CA SER A 116 -15.03 7.32 15.43
C SER A 116 -15.77 7.16 16.77
N LYS A 117 -16.66 8.11 17.07
CA LYS A 117 -17.69 7.98 18.10
C LYS A 117 -19.00 7.70 17.38
N LEU A 118 -19.24 6.44 17.01
CA LEU A 118 -20.59 6.04 16.61
C LEU A 118 -21.48 6.05 17.87
N PRO A 119 -22.74 6.52 17.80
CA PRO A 119 -23.59 6.64 18.97
C PRO A 119 -23.83 5.26 19.58
N SER A 120 -23.54 5.13 20.87
CA SER A 120 -23.96 3.98 21.67
C SER A 120 -25.48 4.02 21.78
N THR A 121 -26.18 3.26 20.93
CA THR A 121 -27.62 3.04 21.13
C THR A 121 -27.78 2.21 22.40
N GLY A 122 -28.38 2.82 23.43
CA GLY A 122 -28.88 2.13 24.62
C GLY A 122 -30.22 1.45 24.37
#